data_AF-A0ABD0R032-F1
#
_entry.id   AF-A0ABD0R032-F1
#
_cell.length_a   1.000
_cell.length_b   1.000
_cell.length_c   1.000
_cell.angle_alpha   90.00
_cell.angle_beta   90.00
_cell.angle_gamma   90.00
#
_symmetry.space_group_name_H-M   'P 1'
#
loop_
_entity.id
_entity.type
_entity.pdbx_description
1 polymer ?
#
loop_
_entity_poly.entity_id
_entity_poly.type
_entity_poly.pdbx_seq_one_letter_code
_entity_poly.pdbx_strand_id
1 'polypeptide(L)' 'SKFDNLYGCRESLIDGIKRATDVMIAGKVAVVAGYGDALRGFGARVIVTEIDPINALQAAME' A
#
# COMPACT_ATOMS: atom_id res chain seq x y z
N SER A 1 5.26 -9.93 14.20
CA SER A 1 5.15 -10.48 12.83
C SER A 1 3.91 -9.99 12.06
N LYS A 2 2.65 -10.26 12.46
CA LYS A 2 1.47 -9.62 11.80
C LYS A 2 1.41 -8.10 12.02
N PHE A 3 1.83 -7.63 13.20
CA PHE A 3 1.87 -6.20 13.53
C PHE A 3 2.97 -5.44 12.75
N ASP A 4 4.19 -5.98 12.68
CA ASP A 4 5.30 -5.32 11.98
C ASP A 4 5.04 -5.17 10.47
N ASN A 5 4.52 -6.22 9.83
CA ASN A 5 4.28 -6.18 8.39
C ASN A 5 3.10 -5.26 8.03
N LEU A 6 2.08 -5.17 8.89
CA LEU A 6 0.90 -4.35 8.60
C LEU A 6 1.09 -2.88 9.00
N TYR A 7 1.56 -2.63 10.22
CA TYR A 7 1.73 -1.27 10.76
C TYR A 7 3.11 -0.68 10.43
N GLY A 8 4.17 -1.50 10.47
CA GLY A 8 5.52 -1.05 10.15
C GLY A 8 5.66 -0.66 8.67
N CYS A 9 5.14 -1.47 7.74
CA CYS A 9 5.14 -1.11 6.32
C CYS A 9 4.23 0.09 6.02
N ARG A 10 3.18 0.33 6.80
CA ARG A 10 2.30 1.50 6.64
C ARG A 10 3.02 2.82 6.91
N GLU A 11 3.94 2.85 7.86
CA GLU A 11 4.71 4.06 8.17
C GLU A 11 5.99 4.16 7.34
N SER A 12 6.79 3.09 7.31
CA SER A 12 8.13 3.11 6.71
C SER A 12 8.14 3.23 5.19
N LEU A 13 7.18 2.61 4.48
CA LEU A 13 7.09 2.68 3.02
C LEU A 13 6.95 4.13 2.53
N ILE A 14 6.11 4.89 3.21
CA ILE A 14 5.76 6.26 2.81
C ILE A 14 6.84 7.23 3.21
N ASP A 15 7.46 7.03 4.38
CA ASP A 15 8.64 7.80 4.77
C ASP A 15 9.77 7.61 3.75
N GLY A 16 10.02 6.38 3.28
CA GLY A 16 11.00 6.09 2.24
C GLY A 16 10.72 6.81 0.91
N ILE A 17 9.47 6.75 0.42
CA ILE A 17 9.08 7.40 -0.84
C ILE A 17 9.21 8.93 -0.74
N LYS A 18 8.76 9.51 0.37
CA LYS A 18 8.85 10.96 0.61
C LYS A 18 10.30 11.42 0.66
N ARG A 19 11.16 10.74 1.43
CA ARG A 19 12.59 11.10 1.51
C ARG A 19 13.33 10.97 0.20
N ALA A 20 12.95 10.01 -0.66
CA ALA A 20 13.65 9.77 -1.91
C ALA A 20 13.22 10.72 -3.04
N THR A 21 11.97 11.18 -3.04
CA THR A 21 11.37 11.84 -4.21
C THR A 21 10.57 13.10 -3.92
N ASP A 22 10.29 13.42 -2.65
CA ASP A 22 9.45 14.54 -2.20
C ASP A 22 8.09 14.63 -2.93
N VAL A 23 7.60 13.51 -3.47
CA VAL A 23 6.37 13.48 -4.27
C VAL A 23 5.13 13.45 -3.40
N MET A 24 4.11 14.20 -3.83
CA MET A 24 2.76 14.05 -3.31
C MET A 24 2.18 12.68 -3.73
N ILE A 25 1.75 11.90 -2.74
CA ILE A 25 1.14 10.57 -2.92
C ILE A 25 -0.37 10.67 -3.14
N ALA A 26 -1.02 11.69 -2.56
CA ALA A 26 -2.45 11.93 -2.73
C ALA A 26 -2.82 12.14 -4.20
N GLY A 27 -3.87 11.48 -4.67
CA GLY A 27 -4.37 11.57 -6.04
C GLY A 27 -3.55 10.80 -7.10
N LYS A 28 -2.35 10.30 -6.76
CA LYS A 28 -1.56 9.46 -7.66
C LYS A 28 -2.05 8.02 -7.67
N VAL A 29 -1.87 7.35 -8.80
CA VAL A 29 -2.10 5.91 -8.92
C VAL A 29 -0.86 5.17 -8.42
N ALA A 30 -1.04 4.29 -7.44
CA ALA A 30 0.00 3.44 -6.90
C ALA A 30 -0.37 1.97 -7.10
N VAL A 31 0.55 1.18 -7.63
CA VAL A 31 0.36 -0.27 -7.81
C VAL A 31 1.11 -1.00 -6.70
N VAL A 32 0.42 -1.87 -5.97
CA VAL A 32 0.98 -2.68 -4.89
C VAL A 32 0.96 -4.13 -5.35
N ALA A 33 2.15 -4.73 -5.49
CA ALA A 33 2.28 -6.16 -5.74
C ALA A 33 2.35 -6.91 -4.40
N GLY A 34 1.27 -7.63 -4.08
CA GLY A 34 1.03 -8.20 -2.76
C GLY A 34 -0.10 -7.48 -2.02
N TYR A 35 -0.88 -8.21 -1.22
CA TYR A 35 -1.96 -7.65 -0.42
C TYR A 35 -1.41 -6.78 0.73
N GLY A 36 -1.74 -5.48 0.73
CA GLY A 36 -1.28 -4.54 1.75
C GLY A 36 -1.89 -3.14 1.59
N ASP A 37 -2.31 -2.56 2.72
CA ASP A 37 -3.21 -1.39 2.74
C ASP A 37 -2.49 -0.05 3.05
N ALA A 38 -1.15 -0.06 2.97
CA ALA A 38 -0.29 1.04 3.41
C ALA A 38 -0.54 2.37 2.70
N LEU A 39 -0.86 2.33 1.40
CA LEU A 39 -0.94 3.53 0.55
C LEU A 39 -2.34 4.17 0.50
N ARG A 40 -3.40 3.44 0.88
CA ARG A 40 -4.78 3.97 0.85
C ARG A 40 -4.98 5.10 1.87
N GLY A 41 -4.37 4.99 3.05
CA GLY A 41 -4.49 5.98 4.12
C GLY A 41 -3.94 7.38 3.79
N PHE A 42 -3.18 7.52 2.70
CA PHE A 42 -2.58 8.78 2.26
C PHE A 42 -3.22 9.35 0.99
N GLY A 43 -4.40 8.84 0.61
CA GLY A 43 -5.20 9.37 -0.50
C GLY A 43 -4.69 8.99 -1.90
N ALA A 44 -3.82 7.97 -2.01
CA ALA A 44 -3.45 7.40 -3.30
C ALA A 44 -4.58 6.51 -3.83
N ARG A 45 -4.70 6.42 -5.15
CA ARG A 45 -5.52 5.40 -5.82
C ARG A 45 -4.70 4.12 -5.91
N VAL A 46 -5.01 3.15 -5.06
CA VAL A 46 -4.24 1.90 -4.96
C VAL A 46 -4.83 0.83 -5.88
N ILE A 47 -3.97 0.22 -6.69
CA ILE A 47 -4.27 -0.98 -7.49
C ILE A 47 -3.46 -2.13 -6.90
N VAL A 48 -4.11 -3.20 -6.48
CA VAL A 48 -3.43 -4.37 -5.89
C VAL A 48 -3.28 -5.45 -6.96
N THR A 49 -2.09 -6.05 -7.06
CA THR A 49 -1.85 -7.24 -7.89
C THR A 49 -1.48 -8.41 -7.01
N GLU A 50 -2.27 -9.47 -7.06
CA GLU A 50 -2.07 -10.68 -6.27
C GLU A 50 -2.24 -11.94 -7.12
N ILE A 51 -1.49 -12.98 -6.73
CA ILE A 51 -1.54 -14.30 -7.36
C ILE A 51 -2.52 -15.19 -6.60
N ASP A 52 -2.62 -14.98 -5.27
CA ASP A 52 -3.56 -15.70 -4.43
C ASP A 52 -4.98 -15.11 -4.57
N PRO A 53 -5.97 -15.89 -5.02
CA PRO A 53 -7.33 -15.40 -5.23
C PRO A 53 -8.04 -14.97 -3.93
N ILE A 54 -7.66 -15.52 -2.76
CA ILE A 54 -8.27 -15.15 -1.48
C ILE A 54 -7.81 -13.75 -1.08
N ASN A 55 -6.51 -13.49 -1.15
CA ASN A 55 -5.94 -12.18 -0.83
C ASN A 55 -6.36 -11.13 -1.87
N ALA A 56 -6.52 -11.52 -3.14
CA ALA A 56 -7.06 -10.65 -4.18
C ALA A 56 -8.52 -10.26 -3.93
N LEU A 57 -9.36 -11.19 -3.47
CA LEU A 57 -10.74 -10.89 -3.10
C LEU A 57 -10.80 -9.96 -1.88
N GLN A 58 -9.96 -10.19 -0.87
CA GLN A 58 -9.85 -9.31 0.29
C GLN A 58 -9.45 -7.88 -0.12
N ALA A 59 -8.49 -7.75 -1.04
CA ALA A 59 -8.07 -6.47 -1.61
C ALA A 59 -9.17 -5.71 -2.37
N ALA A 60 -10.16 -6.43 -2.91
CA ALA A 60 -11.29 -5.85 -3.65
C ALA A 60 -12.49 -5.51 -2.75
N MET A 61 -12.60 -6.15 -1.59
CA MET A 61 -13.67 -5.90 -0.62
C MET A 61 -13.35 -4.74 0.32
N GLU A 62 -12.07 -4.54 0.62
CA GLU A 62 -11.57 -3.35 1.32
C GLU A 62 -11.46 -2.16 0.38
#